data_AF-A0A1G7RM91-F1
#
_entry.id   AF-A0A1G7RM91-F1
#
_cell.length_a   1.000
_cell.length_b   1.000
_cell.length_c   1.000
_cell.angle_alpha   90.00
_cell.angle_beta   90.00
_cell.angle_gamma   90.00
#
_symmetry.space_group_name_H-M   'P 1'
#
loop_
_entity.id
_entity.type
_entity.pdbx_description
1 polymer ?
#
loop_
_entity_poly.entity_id
_entity_poly.type
_entity_poly.pdbx_seq_one_letter_code
_entity_poly.pdbx_strand_id
1 'polypeptide(L)'
;MEDEQNFDELIGELDSLGINTRDISGTIWQAIQQEVSLKAISYHDEQARIVLDIGLDDSYRTSLFDYAVYYPITPERSHVQAFDTDVPLSDAKKLLQLRIKKNIDEPIGAYEPMSQREVIQELNTLNQNVMNTQNAEFLKKSLLNLGFGEKLNTELDKEMAAKTPEFKLGLQHEFNQKTVDYTLHFKAGDNQDMYFFNKYDATINHKDDSAKNIDQTFFINKGSGITAKEAFNLMEGRAVHKQLYNLEGQKYQAWLTLDDKNLTENGNKKIKHYHENYGYDLEKVIAGKGIRELEDPKTKEELLYSLKKGNAQQITIGGDDGDKKYFIAANPQYKTVDLFDHQMKKIKREELLQTDQKPVRNLKQREQQKEDAPAKKQSRKAKVHV
;
A
#
# COMPACT_ATOMS: atom_id res chain seq x y z
N MET A 1 -59.70 -28.73 9.95
CA MET A 1 -58.57 -29.05 10.84
C MET A 1 -57.34 -29.39 10.03
N GLU A 2 -57.42 -30.35 9.09
CA GLU A 2 -56.28 -30.72 8.24
C GLU A 2 -55.84 -29.59 7.28
N ASP A 3 -56.79 -28.93 6.61
CA ASP A 3 -56.50 -27.79 5.73
C ASP A 3 -55.90 -26.57 6.46
N GLU A 4 -56.41 -26.27 7.65
CA GLU A 4 -55.96 -25.16 8.50
C GLU A 4 -54.53 -25.44 8.98
N GLN A 5 -54.24 -26.69 9.36
CA GLN A 5 -52.90 -27.12 9.71
C GLN A 5 -51.95 -27.05 8.51
N ASN A 6 -52.35 -27.52 7.32
CA ASN A 6 -51.50 -27.43 6.12
C ASN A 6 -51.20 -25.96 5.76
N PHE A 7 -52.20 -25.08 5.88
CA PHE A 7 -52.02 -23.65 5.65
C PHE A 7 -51.00 -23.05 6.61
N ASP A 8 -51.15 -23.27 7.93
CA ASP A 8 -50.24 -22.73 8.94
C ASP A 8 -48.81 -23.27 8.77
N GLU A 9 -48.65 -24.56 8.43
CA GLU A 9 -47.35 -25.18 8.14
C GLU A 9 -46.67 -24.52 6.94
N LEU A 10 -47.38 -24.34 5.82
CA LEU A 10 -46.83 -23.74 4.60
C LEU A 10 -46.52 -22.25 4.77
N ILE A 11 -47.37 -21.51 5.49
CA ILE A 11 -47.08 -20.10 5.82
C ILE A 11 -45.84 -20.02 6.72
N GLY A 12 -45.72 -20.90 7.71
CA GLY A 12 -44.53 -20.97 8.57
C GLY A 12 -43.25 -21.30 7.80
N GLU A 13 -43.31 -22.21 6.83
CA GLU A 13 -42.19 -22.52 5.93
C GLU A 13 -41.77 -21.29 5.12
N LEU A 14 -42.72 -20.63 4.44
CA LEU A 14 -42.44 -19.43 3.66
C LEU A 14 -41.87 -18.30 4.52
N ASP A 15 -42.44 -18.06 5.70
CA ASP A 15 -41.94 -17.06 6.64
C ASP A 15 -40.51 -17.38 7.10
N SER A 16 -40.16 -18.67 7.29
CA SER A 16 -38.81 -19.09 7.66
C SER A 16 -37.76 -18.82 6.56
N LEU A 17 -38.19 -18.82 5.29
CA LEU A 17 -37.37 -18.42 4.15
C LEU A 17 -37.27 -16.89 4.00
N GLY A 18 -38.07 -16.14 4.77
CA GLY A 18 -38.19 -14.69 4.66
C GLY A 18 -39.10 -14.23 3.52
N ILE A 19 -39.99 -15.10 3.03
CA ILE A 19 -40.97 -14.79 1.99
C ILE A 19 -42.17 -14.09 2.62
N ASN A 20 -42.53 -12.90 2.12
CA ASN A 20 -43.71 -12.18 2.59
C ASN A 20 -44.99 -12.80 2.01
N THR A 21 -45.78 -13.44 2.87
CA THR A 21 -47.00 -14.16 2.47
C THR A 21 -48.25 -13.29 2.42
N ARG A 22 -48.18 -12.00 2.82
CA ARG A 22 -49.35 -11.12 2.98
C ARG A 22 -50.24 -11.07 1.73
N ASP A 23 -49.64 -10.96 0.56
CA ASP A 23 -50.37 -10.76 -0.70
C ASP A 23 -50.77 -12.09 -1.39
N ILE A 24 -50.25 -13.22 -0.90
CA ILE A 24 -50.46 -14.55 -1.51
C ILE A 24 -51.23 -15.51 -0.60
N SER A 25 -51.39 -15.18 0.69
CA SER A 25 -52.09 -16.00 1.69
C SER A 25 -53.50 -16.43 1.25
N GLY A 26 -54.30 -15.51 0.71
CA GLY A 26 -55.64 -15.83 0.21
C GLY A 26 -55.63 -16.81 -0.97
N THR A 27 -54.64 -16.72 -1.85
CA THR A 27 -54.47 -17.62 -2.99
C THR A 27 -54.05 -19.01 -2.51
N ILE A 28 -53.09 -19.08 -1.58
CA ILE A 28 -52.65 -20.34 -0.96
C ILE A 28 -53.83 -21.03 -0.27
N TRP A 29 -54.60 -20.28 0.53
CA TRP A 29 -55.78 -20.81 1.20
C TRP A 29 -56.79 -21.41 0.22
N GLN A 30 -57.09 -20.71 -0.88
CA GLN A 30 -58.01 -21.21 -1.90
C GLN A 30 -57.53 -22.50 -2.56
N ALA A 31 -56.23 -22.65 -2.79
CA ALA A 31 -55.68 -23.86 -3.40
C ALA A 31 -55.71 -25.07 -2.50
N ILE A 32 -55.42 -24.88 -1.20
CA ILE A 32 -55.58 -25.93 -0.20
C ILE A 32 -57.03 -26.42 -0.19
N GLN A 33 -58.00 -25.49 -0.14
CA GLN A 33 -59.43 -25.82 -0.13
C GLN A 33 -59.92 -26.53 -1.41
N GLN A 34 -59.23 -26.33 -2.53
CA GLN A 34 -59.63 -26.88 -3.84
C GLN A 34 -58.79 -28.10 -4.24
N GLU A 35 -57.78 -28.48 -3.46
CA GLU A 35 -56.82 -29.54 -3.79
C GLU A 35 -56.22 -29.35 -5.20
N VAL A 36 -55.82 -28.11 -5.53
CA VAL A 36 -55.24 -27.78 -6.84
C VAL A 36 -53.79 -27.33 -6.71
N SER A 37 -52.95 -27.75 -7.65
CA SER A 37 -51.58 -27.23 -7.76
C SER A 37 -51.60 -25.79 -8.29
N LEU A 38 -50.95 -24.89 -7.54
CA LEU A 38 -50.71 -23.51 -7.95
C LEU A 38 -49.30 -23.40 -8.53
N LYS A 39 -49.15 -23.82 -9.78
CA LYS A 39 -47.90 -23.57 -10.48
C LYS A 39 -47.66 -22.06 -10.60
N ALA A 40 -46.52 -21.61 -10.09
CA ALA A 40 -46.00 -20.26 -10.24
C ALA A 40 -46.84 -19.13 -9.61
N ILE A 41 -46.99 -19.13 -8.27
CA ILE A 41 -47.49 -17.95 -7.56
C ILE A 41 -46.41 -16.87 -7.59
N SER A 42 -46.69 -15.73 -8.22
CA SER A 42 -45.74 -14.63 -8.28
C SER A 42 -46.10 -13.47 -7.35
N TYR A 43 -45.11 -12.93 -6.65
CA TYR A 43 -45.23 -11.65 -5.96
C TYR A 43 -43.95 -10.82 -6.13
N HIS A 44 -44.00 -9.53 -5.79
CA HIS A 44 -42.83 -8.65 -5.85
C HIS A 44 -42.29 -8.39 -4.46
N ASP A 45 -41.00 -8.66 -4.26
CA ASP A 45 -40.25 -8.35 -3.06
C ASP A 45 -39.20 -7.27 -3.37
N GLU A 46 -39.50 -6.03 -2.96
CA GLU A 46 -38.66 -4.85 -3.21
C GLU A 46 -38.29 -4.66 -4.70
N GLN A 47 -37.11 -5.16 -5.10
CA GLN A 47 -36.53 -5.04 -6.42
C GLN A 47 -36.57 -6.35 -7.21
N ALA A 48 -37.06 -7.45 -6.63
CA ALA A 48 -37.10 -8.75 -7.27
C ALA A 48 -38.53 -9.25 -7.41
N ARG A 49 -38.80 -10.01 -8.48
CA ARG A 49 -40.02 -10.79 -8.60
C ARG A 49 -39.73 -12.21 -8.15
N ILE A 50 -40.52 -12.72 -7.22
CA ILE A 50 -40.40 -14.06 -6.67
C ILE A 50 -41.51 -14.92 -7.26
N VAL A 51 -41.17 -16.12 -7.69
CA VAL A 51 -42.12 -17.11 -8.21
C VAL A 51 -42.00 -18.37 -7.36
N LEU A 52 -43.10 -18.76 -6.72
CA LEU A 52 -43.18 -19.96 -5.90
C LEU A 52 -43.78 -21.09 -6.72
N ASP A 53 -43.14 -22.26 -6.75
CA ASP A 53 -43.76 -23.48 -7.27
C ASP A 53 -44.43 -24.24 -6.13
N ILE A 54 -45.76 -24.13 -6.04
CA ILE A 54 -46.56 -24.74 -4.98
C ILE A 54 -47.49 -25.79 -5.61
N GLY A 55 -47.51 -26.99 -5.05
CA GLY A 55 -48.41 -28.02 -5.53
C GLY A 55 -48.67 -29.12 -4.52
N LEU A 56 -49.40 -30.14 -4.97
CA LEU A 56 -49.71 -31.29 -4.15
C LEU A 56 -48.52 -32.23 -4.10
N ASP A 57 -48.04 -32.54 -2.91
CA ASP A 57 -47.05 -33.58 -2.66
C ASP A 57 -47.65 -34.99 -2.79
N ASP A 58 -46.81 -36.02 -2.61
CA ASP A 58 -47.23 -37.43 -2.68
C ASP A 58 -48.28 -37.82 -1.63
N SER A 59 -48.47 -36.99 -0.61
CA SER A 59 -49.49 -37.15 0.44
C SER A 59 -50.73 -36.29 0.18
N TYR A 60 -50.86 -35.70 -1.01
CA TYR A 60 -51.94 -34.77 -1.38
C TYR A 60 -52.01 -33.52 -0.49
N ARG A 61 -50.90 -33.13 0.14
CA ARG A 61 -50.82 -31.84 0.87
C ARG A 61 -50.23 -30.78 -0.03
N THR A 62 -50.68 -29.54 0.13
CA THR A 62 -50.11 -28.41 -0.61
C THR A 62 -48.77 -28.02 0.02
N SER A 63 -47.70 -28.09 -0.77
CA SER A 63 -46.32 -27.90 -0.32
C SER A 63 -45.54 -27.03 -1.32
N LEU A 64 -44.52 -26.33 -0.85
CA LEU A 64 -43.55 -25.62 -1.71
C LEU A 64 -42.54 -26.64 -2.26
N PHE A 65 -42.31 -26.64 -3.57
CA PHE A 65 -41.29 -27.48 -4.19
C PHE A 65 -39.97 -26.73 -4.39
N ASP A 66 -40.06 -25.52 -4.93
CA ASP A 66 -38.94 -24.61 -5.13
C ASP A 66 -39.45 -23.18 -5.29
N TYR A 67 -38.52 -22.23 -5.38
CA TYR A 67 -38.85 -20.88 -5.79
C TYR A 67 -37.77 -20.27 -6.69
N ALA A 68 -38.20 -19.40 -7.59
CA ALA A 68 -37.31 -18.67 -8.48
C ALA A 68 -37.30 -17.17 -8.17
N VAL A 69 -36.11 -16.57 -8.19
CA VAL A 69 -35.91 -15.13 -8.01
C VAL A 69 -35.54 -14.52 -9.36
N TYR A 70 -36.32 -13.53 -9.77
CA TYR A 70 -36.10 -12.73 -10.98
C TYR A 70 -35.64 -11.34 -10.58
N TYR A 71 -34.38 -11.02 -10.86
CA TYR A 71 -33.80 -9.70 -10.58
C TYR A 71 -33.68 -8.89 -11.87
N PRO A 72 -34.41 -7.77 -12.03
CA PRO A 72 -34.38 -6.98 -13.25
C PRO A 72 -33.00 -6.31 -13.44
N ILE A 73 -32.44 -6.43 -14.64
CA ILE A 73 -31.22 -5.73 -15.07
C ILE A 73 -31.59 -4.58 -16.00
N THR A 74 -32.52 -4.83 -16.92
CA THR A 74 -33.15 -3.84 -17.79
C THR A 74 -34.67 -4.05 -17.74
N PRO A 75 -35.49 -3.16 -18.30
CA PRO A 75 -36.94 -3.39 -18.41
C PRO A 75 -37.31 -4.70 -19.14
N GLU A 76 -36.40 -5.23 -19.96
CA GLU A 76 -36.63 -6.39 -20.84
C GLU A 76 -35.85 -7.64 -20.41
N ARG A 77 -34.87 -7.51 -19.51
CA ARG A 77 -33.98 -8.61 -19.09
C ARG A 77 -33.92 -8.67 -17.57
N SER A 78 -34.18 -9.86 -17.03
CA SER A 78 -33.91 -10.21 -15.64
C SER A 78 -32.82 -11.28 -15.59
N HIS A 79 -32.11 -11.32 -14.47
CA HIS A 79 -31.34 -12.50 -14.06
C HIS A 79 -32.22 -13.42 -13.23
N VAL A 80 -32.13 -14.71 -13.52
CA VAL A 80 -32.93 -15.76 -12.87
C VAL A 80 -32.06 -16.77 -12.16
N GLN A 81 -32.60 -17.30 -11.07
CA GLN A 81 -32.14 -18.54 -10.45
C GLN A 81 -33.31 -19.17 -9.68
N ALA A 82 -33.53 -20.47 -9.86
CA ALA A 82 -34.36 -21.30 -9.00
C ALA A 82 -33.56 -21.80 -7.79
N PHE A 83 -34.24 -22.01 -6.66
CA PHE A 83 -33.65 -22.38 -5.37
C PHE A 83 -34.50 -23.43 -4.67
N ASP A 84 -33.81 -24.36 -4.00
CA ASP A 84 -34.45 -25.33 -3.12
C ASP A 84 -35.06 -24.62 -1.90
N THR A 85 -36.00 -25.32 -1.23
CA THR A 85 -36.67 -24.81 -0.02
C THR A 85 -35.76 -24.72 1.21
N ASP A 86 -34.47 -25.08 1.11
CA ASP A 86 -33.48 -24.89 2.16
C ASP A 86 -32.72 -23.55 2.06
N VAL A 87 -32.95 -22.78 0.98
CA VAL A 87 -32.28 -21.50 0.72
C VAL A 87 -33.10 -20.33 1.26
N PRO A 88 -32.56 -19.52 2.19
CA PRO A 88 -33.22 -18.28 2.58
C PRO A 88 -33.27 -17.28 1.41
N LEU A 89 -34.39 -16.57 1.26
CA LEU A 89 -34.59 -15.56 0.21
C LEU A 89 -33.49 -14.48 0.22
N SER A 90 -32.98 -14.14 1.41
CA SER A 90 -31.89 -13.18 1.58
C SER A 90 -30.57 -13.62 0.92
N ASP A 91 -30.21 -14.91 1.00
CA ASP A 91 -29.00 -15.46 0.37
C ASP A 91 -29.19 -15.58 -1.14
N ALA A 92 -30.37 -16.00 -1.60
CA ALA A 92 -30.74 -16.03 -3.01
C ALA A 92 -30.61 -14.65 -3.67
N LYS A 93 -31.21 -13.61 -3.07
CA LYS A 93 -31.09 -12.22 -3.55
C LYS A 93 -29.64 -11.76 -3.58
N LYS A 94 -28.87 -12.05 -2.52
CA LYS A 94 -27.45 -11.68 -2.41
C LYS A 94 -26.60 -12.31 -3.51
N LEU A 95 -26.83 -13.58 -3.86
CA LEU A 95 -26.13 -14.27 -4.93
C LEU A 95 -26.37 -13.59 -6.29
N LEU A 96 -27.63 -13.37 -6.64
CA LEU A 96 -28.02 -12.72 -7.91
C LEU A 96 -27.46 -11.31 -8.03
N GLN A 97 -27.56 -10.50 -6.96
CA GLN A 97 -26.98 -9.15 -6.92
C GLN A 97 -25.46 -9.17 -7.13
N LEU A 98 -24.74 -10.14 -6.53
CA LEU A 98 -23.30 -10.29 -6.70
C LEU A 98 -22.93 -10.72 -8.13
N ARG A 99 -23.68 -11.63 -8.75
CA ARG A 99 -23.50 -12.02 -10.16
C ARG A 99 -23.67 -10.81 -11.09
N ILE A 100 -24.75 -10.04 -10.92
CA ILE A 100 -25.03 -8.82 -11.69
C ILE A 100 -23.90 -7.80 -11.53
N LYS A 101 -23.47 -7.52 -10.29
CA LYS A 101 -22.38 -6.58 -10.00
C LYS A 101 -21.06 -6.95 -10.69
N LYS A 102 -20.84 -8.25 -10.93
CA LYS A 102 -19.65 -8.78 -11.59
C LYS A 102 -19.81 -8.96 -13.11
N ASN A 103 -20.95 -8.58 -13.69
CA ASN A 103 -21.29 -8.85 -15.09
C ASN A 103 -21.14 -10.33 -15.46
N ILE A 104 -21.48 -11.23 -14.53
CA ILE A 104 -21.55 -12.66 -14.82
C ILE A 104 -22.90 -12.88 -15.51
N ASP A 105 -22.92 -13.56 -16.66
CA ASP A 105 -24.15 -13.91 -17.35
C ASP A 105 -24.97 -14.95 -16.57
N GLU A 106 -26.25 -15.05 -16.91
CA GLU A 106 -27.15 -16.07 -16.35
C GLU A 106 -26.62 -17.48 -16.69
N PRO A 107 -26.47 -18.37 -15.68
CA PRO A 107 -25.89 -19.69 -15.91
C PRO A 107 -26.82 -20.57 -16.75
N ILE A 108 -26.23 -21.48 -17.51
CA ILE A 108 -26.96 -22.59 -18.12
C ILE A 108 -27.55 -23.43 -16.98
N GLY A 109 -28.87 -23.60 -16.96
CA GLY A 109 -29.56 -24.27 -15.84
C GLY A 109 -30.12 -23.33 -14.76
N ALA A 110 -30.31 -22.04 -15.04
CA ALA A 110 -30.91 -21.09 -14.08
C ALA A 110 -32.30 -21.48 -13.54
N TYR A 111 -32.99 -22.43 -14.18
CA TYR A 111 -34.26 -22.99 -13.71
C TYR A 111 -34.11 -24.29 -12.91
N GLU A 112 -32.89 -24.82 -12.80
CA GLU A 112 -32.58 -25.93 -11.88
C GLU A 112 -32.39 -25.33 -10.47
N PRO A 113 -33.14 -25.81 -9.46
CA PRO A 113 -33.00 -25.34 -8.10
C PRO A 113 -31.57 -25.52 -7.56
N MET A 114 -31.01 -24.44 -7.01
CA MET A 114 -29.77 -24.51 -6.25
C MET A 114 -30.06 -24.79 -4.78
N SER A 115 -29.31 -25.71 -4.19
CA SER A 115 -29.33 -25.98 -2.75
C SER A 115 -28.59 -24.90 -1.96
N GLN A 116 -28.89 -24.77 -0.66
CA GLN A 116 -28.19 -23.82 0.22
C GLN A 116 -26.68 -24.05 0.27
N ARG A 117 -26.24 -25.31 0.14
CA ARG A 117 -24.82 -25.64 0.06
C ARG A 117 -24.16 -25.02 -1.17
N GLU A 118 -24.78 -25.12 -2.34
CA GLU A 118 -24.26 -24.57 -3.60
C GLU A 118 -24.26 -23.05 -3.57
N VAL A 119 -25.34 -22.44 -3.06
CA VAL A 119 -25.44 -20.99 -2.86
C VAL A 119 -24.30 -20.48 -1.98
N ILE A 120 -24.04 -21.10 -0.84
CA ILE A 120 -22.93 -20.72 0.05
C ILE A 120 -21.57 -20.87 -0.63
N GLN A 121 -21.34 -21.98 -1.35
CA GLN A 121 -20.07 -22.22 -2.06
C GLN A 121 -19.80 -21.16 -3.12
N GLU A 122 -20.82 -20.79 -3.89
CA GLU A 122 -20.67 -19.77 -4.92
C GLU A 122 -20.51 -18.37 -4.31
N LEU A 123 -21.30 -18.01 -3.30
CA LEU A 123 -21.13 -16.75 -2.57
C LEU A 123 -19.70 -16.59 -2.04
N ASN A 124 -19.14 -17.65 -1.46
CA ASN A 124 -17.75 -17.66 -0.98
C ASN A 124 -16.75 -17.43 -2.12
N THR A 125 -16.94 -18.12 -3.24
CA THR A 125 -16.09 -17.98 -4.44
C THR A 125 -16.14 -16.57 -5.02
N LEU A 126 -17.35 -16.01 -5.17
CA LEU A 126 -17.55 -14.66 -5.69
C LEU A 126 -16.93 -13.60 -4.76
N ASN A 127 -17.07 -13.76 -3.44
CA ASN A 127 -16.50 -12.84 -2.46
C ASN A 127 -14.97 -12.88 -2.40
N GLN A 128 -14.36 -14.08 -2.44
CA GLN A 128 -12.89 -14.21 -2.52
C GLN A 128 -12.35 -13.48 -3.75
N ASN A 129 -13.01 -13.63 -4.89
CA ASN A 129 -12.62 -12.92 -6.11
C ASN A 129 -12.71 -11.38 -5.95
N VAL A 130 -13.71 -10.85 -5.22
CA VAL A 130 -13.78 -9.39 -4.95
C VAL A 130 -12.61 -8.93 -4.07
N MET A 131 -12.32 -9.66 -2.99
CA MET A 131 -11.25 -9.31 -2.06
C MET A 131 -9.89 -9.35 -2.75
N ASN A 132 -9.63 -10.37 -3.57
CA ASN A 132 -8.40 -10.48 -4.34
C ASN A 132 -8.22 -9.33 -5.34
N THR A 133 -9.26 -8.97 -6.09
CA THR A 133 -9.19 -7.82 -7.03
C THR A 133 -8.94 -6.51 -6.29
N GLN A 134 -9.64 -6.24 -5.19
CA GLN A 134 -9.43 -5.02 -4.40
C GLN A 134 -8.03 -4.98 -3.77
N ASN A 135 -7.52 -6.12 -3.31
CA ASN A 135 -6.18 -6.23 -2.78
C ASN A 135 -5.12 -5.98 -3.86
N ALA A 136 -5.27 -6.55 -5.06
CA ALA A 136 -4.36 -6.33 -6.19
C ALA A 136 -4.32 -4.84 -6.60
N GLU A 137 -5.47 -4.20 -6.74
CA GLU A 137 -5.56 -2.76 -7.06
C GLU A 137 -4.92 -1.88 -5.99
N PHE A 138 -5.13 -2.22 -4.71
CA PHE A 138 -4.47 -1.52 -3.61
C PHE A 138 -2.94 -1.65 -3.67
N LEU A 139 -2.42 -2.85 -3.95
CA LEU A 139 -0.99 -3.09 -4.08
C LEU A 139 -0.40 -2.33 -5.27
N LYS A 140 -1.02 -2.41 -6.46
CA LYS A 140 -0.59 -1.67 -7.66
C LYS A 140 -0.51 -0.16 -7.41
N LYS A 141 -1.56 0.41 -6.80
CA LYS A 141 -1.57 1.83 -6.41
C LYS A 141 -0.49 2.17 -5.39
N SER A 142 -0.23 1.27 -4.44
CA SER A 142 0.86 1.43 -3.47
C SER A 142 2.23 1.45 -4.15
N LEU A 143 2.47 0.55 -5.10
CA LEU A 143 3.72 0.50 -5.87
C LEU A 143 3.94 1.79 -6.68
N LEU A 144 2.89 2.28 -7.34
CA LEU A 144 2.92 3.54 -8.08
C LEU A 144 3.28 4.72 -7.15
N ASN A 145 2.58 4.85 -6.02
CA ASN A 145 2.80 5.95 -5.06
C ASN A 145 4.16 5.90 -4.36
N LEU A 146 4.71 4.69 -4.18
CA LEU A 146 6.04 4.49 -3.61
C LEU A 146 7.16 4.64 -4.66
N GLY A 147 6.82 4.93 -5.91
CA GLY A 147 7.76 5.25 -6.97
C GLY A 147 8.34 4.05 -7.71
N PHE A 148 7.73 2.87 -7.59
CA PHE A 148 8.13 1.65 -8.32
C PHE A 148 7.44 1.54 -9.70
N GLY A 149 6.38 2.33 -9.93
CA GLY A 149 5.64 2.36 -11.19
C GLY A 149 4.82 1.09 -11.42
N GLU A 150 4.54 0.79 -12.69
CA GLU A 150 3.57 -0.23 -13.10
C GLU A 150 4.21 -1.48 -13.73
N LYS A 151 5.55 -1.48 -13.93
CA LYS A 151 6.27 -2.56 -14.61
C LYS A 151 6.09 -3.93 -13.96
N LEU A 152 5.77 -3.95 -12.66
CA LEU A 152 5.60 -5.16 -11.86
C LEU A 152 4.15 -5.66 -11.80
N ASN A 153 3.18 -4.91 -12.34
CA ASN A 153 1.76 -5.22 -12.16
C ASN A 153 1.38 -6.60 -12.71
N THR A 154 1.88 -6.96 -13.88
CA THR A 154 1.59 -8.26 -14.51
C THR A 154 2.15 -9.44 -13.69
N GLU A 155 3.38 -9.33 -13.20
CA GLU A 155 3.98 -10.40 -12.39
C GLU A 155 3.31 -10.49 -11.01
N LEU A 156 2.93 -9.35 -10.43
CA LEU A 156 2.15 -9.29 -9.20
C LEU A 156 0.80 -10.03 -9.35
N ASP A 157 0.04 -9.74 -10.41
CA ASP A 157 -1.24 -10.39 -10.68
C ASP A 157 -1.07 -11.91 -10.86
N LYS A 158 0.00 -12.33 -11.55
CA LYS A 158 0.32 -13.74 -11.77
C LYS A 158 0.62 -14.48 -10.46
N GLU A 159 1.47 -13.93 -9.60
CA GLU A 159 1.81 -14.55 -8.31
C GLU A 159 0.60 -14.61 -7.36
N MET A 160 -0.23 -13.55 -7.34
CA MET A 160 -1.47 -13.55 -6.56
C MET A 160 -2.48 -14.57 -7.07
N ALA A 161 -2.65 -14.70 -8.39
CA ALA A 161 -3.53 -15.70 -9.00
C ALA A 161 -3.05 -17.13 -8.74
N ALA A 162 -1.73 -17.35 -8.73
CA ALA A 162 -1.12 -18.64 -8.38
C ALA A 162 -1.23 -18.98 -6.88
N LYS A 163 -1.69 -18.04 -6.04
CA LYS A 163 -1.76 -18.16 -4.58
C LYS A 163 -0.40 -18.50 -3.94
N THR A 164 0.69 -17.97 -4.49
CA THR A 164 2.04 -18.18 -3.96
C THR A 164 2.18 -17.56 -2.55
N PRO A 165 2.43 -18.33 -1.47
CA PRO A 165 2.35 -17.80 -0.10
C PRO A 165 3.29 -16.61 0.19
N GLU A 166 4.47 -16.61 -0.41
CA GLU A 166 5.47 -15.55 -0.30
C GLU A 166 6.25 -15.46 -1.62
N PHE A 167 6.42 -14.26 -2.16
CA PHE A 167 7.16 -14.02 -3.39
C PHE A 167 7.86 -12.66 -3.38
N LYS A 168 8.79 -12.49 -4.32
CA LYS A 168 9.60 -11.26 -4.45
C LYS A 168 9.55 -10.75 -5.87
N LEU A 169 9.43 -9.43 -6.03
CA LEU A 169 9.48 -8.76 -7.32
C LEU A 169 10.69 -7.82 -7.37
N GLY A 170 11.52 -7.96 -8.39
CA GLY A 170 12.74 -7.17 -8.58
C GLY A 170 12.57 -6.11 -9.65
N LEU A 171 13.09 -4.90 -9.42
CA LEU A 171 13.22 -3.87 -10.43
C LEU A 171 14.44 -2.99 -10.19
N GLN A 172 14.84 -2.27 -11.23
CA GLN A 172 15.99 -1.38 -11.19
C GLN A 172 15.58 0.04 -11.58
N HIS A 173 16.11 1.02 -10.86
CA HIS A 173 16.04 2.44 -11.22
C HIS A 173 17.43 3.04 -11.36
N GLU A 174 17.51 4.16 -12.09
CA GLU A 174 18.70 4.99 -12.14
C GLU A 174 18.39 6.38 -11.58
N PHE A 175 19.19 6.81 -10.60
CA PHE A 175 19.11 8.15 -10.01
C PHE A 175 20.51 8.76 -9.99
N ASN A 176 20.67 9.96 -10.54
CA ASN A 176 21.96 10.67 -10.60
C ASN A 176 23.10 9.79 -11.15
N GLN A 177 22.85 9.07 -12.25
CA GLN A 177 23.80 8.16 -12.90
C GLN A 177 24.24 6.96 -12.04
N LYS A 178 23.59 6.73 -10.89
CA LYS A 178 23.75 5.57 -10.04
C LYS A 178 22.57 4.64 -10.20
N THR A 179 22.87 3.36 -10.31
CA THR A 179 21.88 2.31 -10.45
C THR A 179 21.51 1.77 -9.07
N VAL A 180 20.21 1.59 -8.83
CA VAL A 180 19.68 1.06 -7.58
C VAL A 180 18.77 -0.12 -7.90
N ASP A 181 19.10 -1.27 -7.31
CA ASP A 181 18.28 -2.47 -7.39
C ASP A 181 17.31 -2.50 -6.21
N TYR A 182 16.05 -2.81 -6.49
CA TYR A 182 14.99 -2.95 -5.50
C TYR A 182 14.41 -4.36 -5.54
N THR A 183 14.28 -4.98 -4.38
CA THR A 183 13.59 -6.27 -4.20
C THR A 183 12.41 -6.08 -3.27
N LEU A 184 11.20 -6.22 -3.78
CA LEU A 184 9.94 -5.99 -3.07
C LEU A 184 9.41 -7.32 -2.53
N HIS A 185 9.08 -7.38 -1.24
CA HIS A 185 8.68 -8.62 -0.57
C HIS A 185 7.16 -8.63 -0.31
N PHE A 186 6.49 -9.65 -0.86
CA PHE A 186 5.06 -9.85 -0.72
C PHE A 186 4.79 -11.15 0.04
N LYS A 187 3.80 -11.11 0.93
CA LYS A 187 3.38 -12.30 1.69
C LYS A 187 1.85 -12.34 1.81
N ALA A 188 1.27 -13.52 1.65
CA ALA A 188 -0.12 -13.78 1.95
C ALA A 188 -0.37 -13.66 3.47
N GLY A 189 -1.55 -13.15 3.85
CA GLY A 189 -2.03 -13.22 5.23
C GLY A 189 -2.30 -14.66 5.67
N ASP A 190 -2.54 -14.86 6.97
CA ASP A 190 -2.71 -16.19 7.56
C ASP A 190 -3.90 -16.97 6.94
N ASN A 191 -4.97 -16.27 6.59
CA ASN A 191 -6.13 -16.85 5.88
C ASN A 191 -5.97 -16.87 4.35
N GLN A 192 -4.84 -16.42 3.83
CA GLN A 192 -4.50 -16.30 2.39
C GLN A 192 -5.46 -15.44 1.55
N ASP A 193 -6.36 -14.70 2.18
CA ASP A 193 -7.35 -13.83 1.50
C ASP A 193 -6.75 -12.53 0.96
N MET A 194 -5.57 -12.11 1.45
CA MET A 194 -4.93 -10.86 1.07
C MET A 194 -3.41 -11.00 1.05
N TYR A 195 -2.78 -10.27 0.14
CA TYR A 195 -1.33 -10.08 0.09
C TYR A 195 -0.92 -8.75 0.69
N PHE A 196 0.25 -8.75 1.32
CA PHE A 196 0.84 -7.61 1.98
C PHE A 196 2.23 -7.31 1.44
N PHE A 197 2.46 -6.06 1.06
CA PHE A 197 3.77 -5.51 0.76
C PHE A 197 4.34 -4.81 2.00
N ASN A 198 5.17 -5.53 2.76
CA ASN A 198 5.62 -5.09 4.09
C ASN A 198 7.01 -4.45 4.10
N LYS A 199 7.85 -4.77 3.12
CA LYS A 199 9.21 -4.25 3.03
C LYS A 199 9.77 -4.36 1.61
N TYR A 200 10.79 -3.58 1.34
CA TYR A 200 11.67 -3.77 0.19
C TYR A 200 13.13 -3.63 0.61
N ASP A 201 14.00 -4.33 -0.08
CA ASP A 201 15.45 -4.14 0.00
C ASP A 201 15.90 -3.23 -1.14
N ALA A 202 16.83 -2.33 -0.86
CA ALA A 202 17.45 -1.45 -1.83
C ALA A 202 18.97 -1.61 -1.79
N THR A 203 19.59 -1.69 -2.97
CA THR A 203 21.05 -1.82 -3.13
C THR A 203 21.54 -0.75 -4.12
N ILE A 204 22.35 0.18 -3.65
CA ILE A 204 23.08 1.10 -4.55
C ILE A 204 24.33 0.39 -5.02
N ASN A 205 24.42 0.14 -6.33
CA ASN A 205 25.53 -0.59 -6.92
C ASN A 205 26.75 0.31 -7.17
N HIS A 206 27.92 -0.19 -6.78
CA HIS A 206 29.20 0.38 -7.16
C HIS A 206 29.78 -0.37 -8.36
N LYS A 207 29.84 0.31 -9.52
CA LYS A 207 30.21 -0.28 -10.82
C LYS A 207 31.55 -1.04 -10.82
N ASP A 208 32.50 -0.58 -10.02
CA ASP A 208 33.87 -1.10 -10.01
C ASP A 208 34.16 -2.08 -8.85
N ASP A 209 33.29 -2.15 -7.84
CA ASP A 209 33.52 -2.94 -6.63
C ASP A 209 32.22 -3.24 -5.88
N SER A 210 31.68 -4.44 -6.07
CA SER A 210 30.46 -4.89 -5.39
C SER A 210 30.60 -4.97 -3.86
N ALA A 211 31.83 -5.06 -3.32
CA ALA A 211 32.05 -5.02 -1.87
C ALA A 211 31.80 -3.62 -1.27
N LYS A 212 31.65 -2.60 -2.12
CA LYS A 212 31.25 -1.23 -1.72
C LYS A 212 29.76 -0.96 -1.87
N ASN A 213 28.97 -1.94 -2.31
CA ASN A 213 27.52 -1.79 -2.39
C ASN A 213 26.94 -1.32 -1.06
N ILE A 214 25.93 -0.46 -1.15
CA ILE A 214 25.21 0.04 0.02
C ILE A 214 23.86 -0.64 0.02
N ASP A 215 23.60 -1.45 1.05
CA ASP A 215 22.34 -2.16 1.23
C ASP A 215 21.53 -1.54 2.37
N GLN A 216 20.22 -1.47 2.17
CA GLN A 216 19.28 -1.05 3.20
C GLN A 216 17.88 -1.62 2.94
N THR A 217 17.27 -2.23 3.95
CA THR A 217 15.85 -2.58 3.96
C THR A 217 15.01 -1.42 4.47
N PHE A 218 13.90 -1.15 3.79
CA PHE A 218 12.88 -0.20 4.22
C PHE A 218 11.54 -0.90 4.41
N PHE A 219 10.83 -0.53 5.48
CA PHE A 219 9.53 -1.11 5.83
C PHE A 219 8.39 -0.22 5.32
N ILE A 220 7.31 -0.88 4.92
CA ILE A 220 6.07 -0.28 4.44
C ILE A 220 4.95 -0.64 5.42
N ASN A 221 4.13 0.35 5.75
CA ASN A 221 2.96 0.19 6.59
C ASN A 221 1.73 0.65 5.81
N LYS A 222 0.85 -0.28 5.42
CA LYS A 222 -0.42 -0.01 4.72
C LYS A 222 -0.25 0.91 3.50
N GLY A 223 0.73 0.62 2.65
CA GLY A 223 1.01 1.40 1.43
C GLY A 223 1.72 2.74 1.67
N SER A 224 2.12 3.03 2.92
CA SER A 224 2.90 4.21 3.28
C SER A 224 4.29 3.81 3.77
N GLY A 225 5.30 4.60 3.42
CA GLY A 225 6.68 4.37 3.84
C GLY A 225 7.65 5.30 3.13
N ILE A 226 8.92 4.92 3.14
CA ILE A 226 9.97 5.58 2.35
C ILE A 226 9.79 5.16 0.88
N THR A 227 9.67 6.12 -0.04
CA THR A 227 9.58 5.83 -1.49
C THR A 227 10.92 5.39 -2.06
N ALA A 228 10.95 4.80 -3.25
CA ALA A 228 12.18 4.38 -3.92
C ALA A 228 13.22 5.52 -4.00
N LYS A 229 12.80 6.72 -4.44
CA LYS A 229 13.70 7.88 -4.53
C LYS A 229 14.11 8.42 -3.16
N GLU A 230 13.22 8.41 -2.18
CA GLU A 230 13.54 8.80 -0.79
C GLU A 230 14.57 7.83 -0.18
N ALA A 231 14.47 6.52 -0.46
CA ALA A 231 15.45 5.52 -0.04
C ALA A 231 16.82 5.78 -0.64
N PHE A 232 16.90 6.00 -1.95
CA PHE A 232 18.14 6.42 -2.60
C PHE A 232 18.74 7.67 -1.95
N ASN A 233 17.92 8.68 -1.65
CA ASN A 233 18.37 9.90 -0.98
C ASN A 233 18.95 9.62 0.42
N LEU A 234 18.28 8.79 1.23
CA LEU A 234 18.75 8.38 2.55
C LEU A 234 20.07 7.60 2.49
N MET A 235 20.19 6.68 1.53
CA MET A 235 21.38 5.84 1.32
C MET A 235 22.59 6.66 0.82
N GLU A 236 22.35 7.75 0.10
CA GLU A 236 23.35 8.76 -0.27
C GLU A 236 23.70 9.72 0.88
N GLY A 237 23.16 9.50 2.09
CA GLY A 237 23.44 10.31 3.28
C GLY A 237 22.65 11.62 3.36
N ARG A 238 21.64 11.83 2.51
CA ARG A 238 20.76 13.01 2.55
C ARG A 238 19.61 12.79 3.51
N ALA A 239 19.00 13.88 3.99
CA ALA A 239 17.86 13.81 4.90
C ALA A 239 16.52 13.86 4.17
N VAL A 240 15.54 13.08 4.64
CA VAL A 240 14.16 13.08 4.11
C VAL A 240 13.19 13.49 5.20
N HIS A 241 12.28 14.41 4.89
CA HIS A 241 11.23 14.87 5.78
C HIS A 241 9.94 14.07 5.56
N LYS A 242 9.41 13.46 6.63
CA LYS A 242 8.21 12.61 6.57
C LYS A 242 7.23 12.99 7.67
N GLN A 243 5.95 12.81 7.34
CA GLN A 243 4.91 12.60 8.34
C GLN A 243 4.90 11.12 8.72
N LEU A 244 5.03 10.82 10.00
CA LEU A 244 5.10 9.50 10.59
C LEU A 244 4.02 9.36 11.67
N TYR A 245 3.92 8.17 12.25
CA TYR A 245 2.99 7.84 13.34
C TYR A 245 3.77 7.26 14.52
N ASN A 246 3.46 7.70 15.74
CA ASN A 246 4.01 7.09 16.96
C ASN A 246 3.24 5.80 17.32
N LEU A 247 3.62 5.16 18.43
CA LEU A 247 3.00 3.92 18.90
C LEU A 247 1.51 4.12 19.24
N GLU A 248 1.14 5.34 19.64
CA GLU A 248 -0.23 5.76 19.94
C GLU A 248 -1.04 6.13 18.68
N GLY A 249 -0.46 6.01 17.48
CA GLY A 249 -1.10 6.34 16.21
C GLY A 249 -1.25 7.84 15.93
N GLN A 250 -0.60 8.70 16.71
CA GLN A 250 -0.58 10.15 16.51
C GLN A 250 0.42 10.52 15.41
N LYS A 251 -0.01 11.44 14.54
CA LYS A 251 0.83 11.98 13.47
C LYS A 251 1.90 12.92 14.05
N TYR A 252 3.12 12.78 13.57
CA TYR A 252 4.20 13.75 13.82
C TYR A 252 5.06 13.93 12.57
N GLN A 253 5.75 15.06 12.46
CA GLN A 253 6.71 15.30 11.38
C GLN A 253 8.14 15.17 11.90
N ALA A 254 9.02 14.61 11.07
CA ALA A 254 10.42 14.49 11.39
C ALA A 254 11.28 14.46 10.12
N TRP A 255 12.50 14.96 10.25
CA TRP A 255 13.56 14.64 9.31
C TRP A 255 14.22 13.31 9.68
N LEU A 256 14.59 12.54 8.66
CA LEU A 256 15.15 11.20 8.77
C LEU A 256 16.52 11.16 8.10
N THR A 257 17.50 10.51 8.73
CA THR A 257 18.80 10.16 8.12
C THR A 257 19.19 8.74 8.52
N LEU A 258 20.00 8.05 7.72
CA LEU A 258 20.63 6.79 8.15
C LEU A 258 21.78 7.06 9.13
N ASP A 259 21.94 6.17 10.10
CA ASP A 259 23.03 6.21 11.08
C ASP A 259 24.14 5.24 10.68
N ASP A 260 25.23 5.77 10.14
CA ASP A 260 26.39 4.97 9.75
C ASP A 260 27.12 4.31 10.92
N LYS A 261 26.84 4.73 12.16
CA LYS A 261 27.52 4.22 13.36
C LYS A 261 26.78 3.08 14.04
N ASN A 262 25.47 2.97 13.82
CA ASN A 262 24.61 2.05 14.57
C ASN A 262 23.76 1.22 13.62
N LEU A 263 23.90 -0.10 13.74
CA LEU A 263 23.12 -1.07 12.98
C LEU A 263 22.00 -1.66 13.85
N THR A 264 20.92 -2.08 13.20
CA THR A 264 19.89 -2.94 13.77
C THR A 264 20.42 -4.37 13.89
N GLU A 265 19.70 -5.24 14.61
CA GLU A 265 20.03 -6.66 14.76
C GLU A 265 20.16 -7.38 13.41
N ASN A 266 19.40 -6.94 12.40
CA ASN A 266 19.41 -7.49 11.05
C ASN A 266 20.46 -6.83 10.13
N GLY A 267 21.39 -6.03 10.68
CA GLY A 267 22.47 -5.39 9.93
C GLY A 267 22.09 -4.11 9.18
N ASN A 268 20.82 -3.69 9.19
CA ASN A 268 20.39 -2.42 8.56
C ASN A 268 20.87 -1.20 9.36
N LYS A 269 21.23 -0.09 8.71
CA LYS A 269 21.53 1.17 9.41
C LYS A 269 20.28 1.66 10.15
N LYS A 270 20.44 2.10 11.40
CA LYS A 270 19.34 2.70 12.18
C LYS A 270 18.92 4.04 11.55
N ILE A 271 17.65 4.41 11.70
CA ILE A 271 17.15 5.73 11.28
C ILE A 271 17.25 6.70 12.46
N LYS A 272 17.89 7.85 12.24
CA LYS A 272 17.84 9.00 13.16
C LYS A 272 16.66 9.88 12.84
N HIS A 273 15.98 10.34 13.89
CA HIS A 273 14.83 11.24 13.78
C HIS A 273 15.20 12.61 14.35
N TYR A 274 14.94 13.66 13.58
CA TYR A 274 15.00 15.04 14.03
C TYR A 274 13.57 15.59 14.03
N HIS A 275 12.93 15.51 15.20
CA HIS A 275 11.56 15.99 15.43
C HIS A 275 11.50 17.53 15.34
N GLU A 276 10.30 18.09 15.28
CA GLU A 276 10.08 19.54 15.19
C GLU A 276 10.81 20.32 16.31
N ASN A 277 10.79 19.79 17.54
CA ASN A 277 11.48 20.38 18.70
C ASN A 277 13.02 20.37 18.58
N TYR A 278 13.58 19.65 17.60
CA TYR A 278 15.01 19.71 17.32
C TYR A 278 15.44 21.11 16.82
N GLY A 279 14.51 21.88 16.24
CA GLY A 279 14.74 23.26 15.82
C GLY A 279 15.53 23.39 14.52
N TYR A 280 15.35 22.47 13.57
CA TYR A 280 15.82 22.64 12.20
C TYR A 280 14.69 23.19 11.34
N ASP A 281 14.87 24.41 10.84
CA ASP A 281 13.91 25.10 9.99
C ASP A 281 14.58 25.35 8.63
N LEU A 282 14.22 24.52 7.64
CA LEU A 282 14.83 24.57 6.30
C LEU A 282 14.63 25.94 5.65
N GLU A 283 13.45 26.53 5.78
CA GLU A 283 13.11 27.79 5.14
C GLU A 283 13.94 28.94 5.72
N LYS A 284 14.04 29.01 7.06
CA LYS A 284 14.94 29.97 7.71
C LYS A 284 16.41 29.75 7.35
N VAL A 285 16.82 28.49 7.18
CA VAL A 285 18.19 28.15 6.83
C VAL A 285 18.56 28.63 5.44
N ILE A 286 17.65 28.63 4.46
CA ILE A 286 17.96 29.07 3.08
C ILE A 286 17.60 30.54 2.80
N ALA A 287 16.79 31.17 3.65
CA ALA A 287 16.42 32.57 3.53
C ALA A 287 17.64 33.51 3.54
N GLY A 288 17.59 34.56 2.72
CA GLY A 288 18.62 35.60 2.68
C GLY A 288 19.97 35.18 2.07
N LYS A 289 20.04 34.01 1.42
CA LYS A 289 21.29 33.50 0.79
C LYS A 289 21.48 33.90 -0.68
N GLY A 290 20.66 34.80 -1.21
CA GLY A 290 20.73 35.19 -2.63
C GLY A 290 20.33 34.08 -3.60
N ILE A 291 19.50 33.12 -3.15
CA ILE A 291 18.95 32.04 -3.98
C ILE A 291 17.79 32.60 -4.80
N ARG A 292 17.92 32.60 -6.12
CA ARG A 292 16.92 33.16 -7.03
C ARG A 292 15.58 32.43 -6.98
N GLU A 293 15.60 31.11 -6.81
CA GLU A 293 14.39 30.30 -6.69
C GLU A 293 13.57 30.63 -5.41
N LEU A 294 14.06 31.49 -4.51
CA LEU A 294 13.27 31.99 -3.38
C LEU A 294 12.49 33.28 -3.67
N GLU A 295 12.80 33.96 -4.78
CA GLU A 295 12.18 35.24 -5.15
C GLU A 295 10.74 35.06 -5.68
N ASP A 296 10.47 33.91 -6.32
CA ASP A 296 9.15 33.55 -6.81
C ASP A 296 8.49 32.50 -5.88
N PRO A 297 7.23 32.70 -5.43
CA PRO A 297 6.55 31.80 -4.51
C PRO A 297 6.42 30.35 -5.00
N LYS A 298 6.21 30.14 -6.30
CA LYS A 298 6.03 28.81 -6.87
C LYS A 298 7.34 28.03 -6.89
N THR A 299 8.40 28.65 -7.42
CA THR A 299 9.74 28.03 -7.44
C THR A 299 10.28 27.79 -6.03
N LYS A 300 9.93 28.66 -5.07
CA LYS A 300 10.23 28.47 -3.64
C LYS A 300 9.55 27.22 -3.08
N GLU A 301 8.26 27.03 -3.35
CA GLU A 301 7.52 25.86 -2.89
C GLU A 301 8.10 24.57 -3.51
N GLU A 302 8.39 24.58 -4.80
CA GLU A 302 9.02 23.46 -5.51
C GLU A 302 10.41 23.11 -4.94
N LEU A 303 11.24 24.12 -4.64
CA LEU A 303 12.54 23.95 -4.00
C LEU A 303 12.39 23.31 -2.61
N LEU A 304 11.51 23.86 -1.77
CA LEU A 304 11.28 23.34 -0.42
C LEU A 304 10.72 21.91 -0.46
N TYR A 305 9.79 21.62 -1.37
CA TYR A 305 9.25 20.28 -1.55
C TYR A 305 10.35 19.28 -1.97
N SER A 306 11.18 19.65 -2.96
CA SER A 306 12.27 18.81 -3.44
C SER A 306 13.29 18.50 -2.33
N LEU A 307 13.68 19.51 -1.55
CA LEU A 307 14.60 19.37 -0.42
C LEU A 307 13.99 18.54 0.72
N LYS A 308 12.70 18.71 1.02
CA LYS A 308 11.96 17.85 1.97
C LYS A 308 11.93 16.39 1.52
N LYS A 309 11.95 16.12 0.21
CA LYS A 309 12.06 14.76 -0.35
C LYS A 309 13.49 14.21 -0.33
N GLY A 310 14.45 14.97 0.20
CA GLY A 310 15.87 14.62 0.29
C GLY A 310 16.62 14.69 -1.03
N ASN A 311 16.04 15.32 -2.05
CA ASN A 311 16.75 15.55 -3.30
C ASN A 311 17.87 16.57 -3.08
N ALA A 312 18.96 16.40 -3.81
CA ALA A 312 19.89 17.51 -4.03
C ALA A 312 19.32 18.36 -5.16
N GLN A 313 18.86 19.57 -4.83
CA GLN A 313 18.17 20.45 -5.77
C GLN A 313 19.13 21.52 -6.30
N GLN A 314 19.16 21.70 -7.62
CA GLN A 314 19.94 22.78 -8.22
C GLN A 314 19.31 24.13 -7.85
N ILE A 315 20.16 25.07 -7.48
CA ILE A 315 19.83 26.46 -7.17
C ILE A 315 20.76 27.41 -7.92
N THR A 316 20.30 28.65 -8.07
CA THR A 316 21.05 29.73 -8.69
C THR A 316 21.33 30.81 -7.65
N ILE A 317 22.61 31.08 -7.39
CA ILE A 317 23.06 32.16 -6.51
C ILE A 317 23.43 33.36 -7.36
N GLY A 318 22.77 34.50 -7.11
CA GLY A 318 23.16 35.78 -7.69
C GLY A 318 24.36 36.39 -6.98
N GLY A 319 25.29 36.98 -7.74
CA GLY A 319 26.45 37.71 -7.21
C GLY A 319 27.02 38.70 -8.22
N ASP A 320 27.95 39.55 -7.78
CA ASP A 320 28.52 40.65 -8.58
C ASP A 320 29.29 40.16 -9.83
N ASP A 321 29.87 38.96 -9.77
CA ASP A 321 30.56 38.28 -10.89
C ASP A 321 29.62 37.44 -11.77
N GLY A 322 28.30 37.58 -11.60
CA GLY A 322 27.27 36.81 -12.31
C GLY A 322 26.80 35.56 -11.58
N ASP A 323 25.95 34.79 -12.27
CA ASP A 323 25.19 33.69 -11.65
C ASP A 323 25.98 32.41 -11.54
N LYS A 324 25.99 31.82 -10.35
CA LYS A 324 26.61 30.52 -10.07
C LYS A 324 25.56 29.50 -9.69
N LYS A 325 25.68 28.30 -10.26
CA LYS A 325 24.77 27.17 -10.00
C LYS A 325 25.42 26.18 -9.05
N TYR A 326 24.65 25.75 -8.07
CA TYR A 326 25.05 24.74 -7.09
C TYR A 326 23.90 23.78 -6.85
N PHE A 327 24.16 22.64 -6.23
CA PHE A 327 23.11 21.80 -5.67
C PHE A 327 23.11 21.95 -4.15
N ILE A 328 21.93 21.98 -3.55
CA ILE A 328 21.79 21.95 -2.09
C ILE A 328 20.93 20.78 -1.63
N ALA A 329 21.21 20.27 -0.43
CA ALA A 329 20.38 19.26 0.24
C ALA A 329 20.20 19.61 1.71
N ALA A 330 19.07 19.23 2.30
CA ALA A 330 18.79 19.48 3.71
C ALA A 330 19.76 18.70 4.63
N ASN A 331 20.29 19.37 5.65
CA ASN A 331 21.16 18.79 6.66
C ASN A 331 20.68 19.14 8.07
N PRO A 332 19.67 18.42 8.59
CA PRO A 332 19.13 18.65 9.93
C PRO A 332 20.19 18.42 11.01
N GLN A 333 21.09 17.45 10.86
CA GLN A 333 22.10 17.14 11.87
C GLN A 333 22.91 18.38 12.29
N TYR A 334 23.36 19.17 11.31
CA TYR A 334 24.12 20.42 11.55
C TYR A 334 23.26 21.68 11.42
N LYS A 335 21.93 21.54 11.38
CA LYS A 335 20.96 22.62 11.20
C LYS A 335 21.29 23.56 10.03
N THR A 336 21.71 23.00 8.90
CA THR A 336 22.16 23.73 7.71
C THR A 336 21.66 23.05 6.43
N VAL A 337 22.12 23.51 5.27
CA VAL A 337 22.10 22.74 4.02
C VAL A 337 23.53 22.33 3.65
N ASP A 338 23.66 21.17 3.01
CA ASP A 338 24.88 20.77 2.31
C ASP A 338 24.91 21.40 0.92
N LEU A 339 26.09 21.75 0.43
CA LEU A 339 26.33 22.33 -0.89
C LEU A 339 27.16 21.37 -1.74
N PHE A 340 26.81 21.23 -3.02
CA PHE A 340 27.52 20.38 -3.97
C PHE A 340 27.79 21.15 -5.27
N ASP A 341 28.86 20.74 -5.96
CA ASP A 341 29.20 21.23 -7.29
C ASP A 341 28.38 20.52 -8.39
N HIS A 342 28.64 20.87 -9.65
CA HIS A 342 28.01 20.28 -10.83
C HIS A 342 28.28 18.77 -11.01
N GLN A 343 29.26 18.22 -10.29
CA GLN A 343 29.61 16.80 -10.30
C GLN A 343 29.01 16.07 -9.08
N MET A 344 28.11 16.71 -8.34
CA MET A 344 27.52 16.18 -7.10
C MET A 344 28.56 15.90 -6.00
N LYS A 345 29.73 16.54 -6.07
CA LYS A 345 30.74 16.46 -5.01
C LYS A 345 30.45 17.51 -3.96
N LYS A 346 30.42 17.08 -2.70
CA LYS A 346 30.17 17.96 -1.55
C LYS A 346 31.28 19.00 -1.43
N ILE A 347 30.91 20.27 -1.41
CA ILE A 347 31.80 21.41 -1.20
C ILE A 347 32.00 21.56 0.30
N LYS A 348 33.27 21.60 0.74
CA LYS A 348 33.56 21.75 2.17
C LYS A 348 33.39 23.19 2.61
N ARG A 349 33.03 23.39 3.89
CA ARG A 349 32.85 24.73 4.47
C ARG A 349 34.14 25.55 4.40
N GLU A 350 35.29 24.91 4.53
CA GLU A 350 36.61 25.53 4.44
C GLU A 350 36.94 26.00 3.02
N GLU A 351 36.45 25.30 1.98
CA GLU A 351 36.65 25.66 0.58
C GLU A 351 35.83 26.90 0.18
N LEU A 352 34.68 27.12 0.82
CA LEU A 352 33.89 28.35 0.67
C LEU A 352 34.54 29.58 1.34
N LEU A 353 35.32 29.36 2.41
CA LEU A 353 36.04 30.40 3.15
C LEU A 353 37.42 30.73 2.56
N GLN A 354 37.91 29.94 1.60
CA GLN A 354 39.23 30.12 0.97
C GLN A 354 39.20 30.93 -0.34
N THR A 355 38.16 31.77 -0.54
CA THR A 355 38.06 32.64 -1.72
C THR A 355 38.45 34.08 -1.50
N ASP A 356 39.18 34.40 -0.42
CA ASP A 356 39.97 35.62 -0.34
C ASP A 356 41.28 35.36 0.41
N GLN A 357 42.39 35.79 -0.21
CA GLN A 357 43.78 35.70 0.24
C GLN A 357 44.52 34.38 -0.04
N LYS A 358 45.07 34.28 -1.25
CA LYS A 358 46.41 33.71 -1.42
C LYS A 358 47.45 34.76 -0.99
N PRO A 359 48.33 34.48 -0.03
CA PRO A 359 49.70 34.95 -0.09
C PRO A 359 50.55 33.84 -0.68
N VAL A 360 51.23 34.18 -1.77
CA VAL A 360 52.29 33.40 -2.39
C VAL A 360 53.34 33.05 -1.32
N ARG A 361 53.51 31.76 -1.04
CA ARG A 361 54.70 31.27 -0.34
C ARG A 361 55.70 30.86 -1.41
N ASN A 362 56.82 31.59 -1.50
CA ASN A 362 58.16 31.02 -1.63
C ASN A 362 59.20 32.13 -1.77
N LEU A 363 60.08 32.24 -0.77
CA LEU A 363 61.52 32.16 -0.99
C LEU A 363 62.15 31.55 0.26
N LYS A 364 62.80 30.40 0.02
CA LYS A 364 63.65 29.69 0.96
C LYS A 364 64.84 30.59 1.31
N GLN A 365 65.16 30.68 2.59
CA GLN A 365 66.55 30.66 3.03
C GLN A 365 66.70 29.60 4.12
N ARG A 366 67.86 28.96 4.07
CA ARG A 366 68.22 27.64 4.54
C ARG A 366 69.38 27.85 5.48
N GLU A 367 69.25 27.44 6.74
CA GLU A 367 70.31 27.21 7.75
C GLU A 367 69.60 26.96 9.09
N GLN A 368 70.03 26.13 10.03
CA GLN A 368 70.77 24.87 10.08
C GLN A 368 70.47 24.32 11.51
N GLN A 369 70.26 23.00 11.63
CA GLN A 369 70.45 22.12 12.80
C GLN A 369 70.30 22.65 14.25
N LYS A 370 69.48 21.96 15.08
CA LYS A 370 69.89 20.91 16.07
C LYS A 370 68.71 20.46 16.95
N GLU A 371 68.73 19.16 17.32
CA GLU A 371 68.30 18.48 18.57
C GLU A 371 66.94 18.86 19.21
N ASP A 372 66.06 17.99 19.69
CA ASP A 372 66.20 16.62 20.21
C ASP A 372 64.81 15.96 20.25
N ALA A 373 64.78 14.63 20.13
CA ALA A 373 63.58 13.81 20.34
C ALA A 373 63.40 13.44 21.81
N PRO A 374 62.16 13.36 22.36
CA PRO A 374 61.95 12.65 23.62
C PRO A 374 61.57 11.18 23.36
N ALA A 375 62.36 10.32 23.99
CA ALA A 375 62.24 8.87 23.99
C ALA A 375 60.99 8.36 24.72
N LYS A 376 60.48 7.23 24.22
CA LYS A 376 59.56 6.31 24.91
C LYS A 376 60.21 5.75 26.20
N LYS A 377 59.44 5.71 27.30
CA LYS A 377 59.57 4.74 28.41
C LYS A 377 58.17 4.26 28.77
N GLN A 378 57.81 3.04 28.42
CA GLN A 378 58.01 1.77 29.15
C GLN A 378 57.07 1.57 30.34
N SER A 379 56.36 0.44 30.21
CA SER A 379 55.44 -0.22 31.11
C SER A 379 56.09 -0.69 32.40
N ARG A 380 55.31 -0.73 33.49
CA ARG A 380 55.51 -1.70 34.57
C ARG A 380 54.18 -2.19 35.13
N LYS A 381 54.12 -3.52 35.22
CA LYS A 381 53.07 -4.39 35.75
C LYS A 381 52.89 -4.15 37.26
N ALA A 382 51.68 -4.38 37.76
CA ALA A 382 51.44 -4.83 39.13
C ALA A 382 50.48 -6.03 39.09
N LYS A 383 50.98 -7.19 39.54
CA LYS A 383 50.20 -8.38 39.90
C LYS A 383 50.03 -8.39 41.42
N VAL A 384 48.83 -8.78 41.83
CA VAL A 384 48.30 -8.94 43.18
C VAL A 384 48.71 -10.30 43.78
N HIS A 385 48.97 -10.33 45.10
CA HIS A 385 48.84 -11.44 46.08
C HIS A 385 49.26 -10.86 47.45
N VAL A 386 48.65 -11.07 48.62
CA VAL A 386 47.56 -11.91 49.17
C VAL A 386 46.83 -11.05 50.20
#